data_AF-A0A7U0ATP3-F1
#
_entry.id   AF-A0A7U0ATP3-F1
#
_cell.length_a   1.000
_cell.length_b   1.000
_cell.length_c   1.000
_cell.angle_alpha   90.00
_cell.angle_beta   90.00
_cell.angle_gamma   90.00
#
_symmetry.space_group_name_H-M   'P 1'
#
loop_
_entity.id
_entity.type
_entity.pdbx_description
1 polymer ?
#
loop_
_entity_poly.entity_id
_entity_poly.type
_entity_poly.pdbx_seq_one_letter_code
_entity_poly.pdbx_strand_id
1 'polypeptide(L)' 'MKYNNRFLSHIQCVTHLVMLSHRSCFDFHLFNAR' A
#
# COMPACT_ATOMS: atom_id res chain seq x y z
N MET A 1 0.67 -9.92 -5.11
CA MET A 1 -0.70 -10.34 -4.73
C MET A 1 -0.62 -11.40 -3.65
N LYS A 2 -1.43 -11.28 -2.59
CA LYS A 2 -1.46 -12.19 -1.45
C LYS A 2 -2.72 -13.03 -1.57
N TYR A 3 -2.60 -14.19 -2.22
CA TYR A 3 -3.74 -14.98 -2.71
C TYR A 3 -4.47 -15.79 -1.63
N ASN A 4 -3.81 -16.13 -0.51
CA ASN A 4 -4.41 -16.92 0.59
C ASN A 4 -4.49 -16.13 1.92
N ASN A 5 -5.04 -14.92 1.88
CA ASN A 5 -5.22 -14.14 3.10
C ASN A 5 -6.56 -14.48 3.78
N ARG A 6 -6.54 -15.23 4.89
CA ARG A 6 -7.77 -15.68 5.59
C ARG A 6 -8.57 -14.53 6.21
N PHE A 7 -7.91 -13.42 6.57
CA PHE A 7 -8.56 -12.25 7.17
C PHE A 7 -9.13 -11.25 6.16
N LEU A 8 -8.52 -11.15 4.97
CA LEU A 8 -9.00 -10.31 3.87
C LEU A 8 -9.02 -11.17 2.61
N SER A 9 -9.91 -12.15 2.59
CA SER A 9 -10.05 -13.08 1.46
C SER A 9 -10.53 -12.40 0.17
N HIS A 10 -11.20 -11.25 0.31
CA HIS A 10 -11.73 -10.47 -0.81
C HIS A 10 -10.73 -9.48 -1.42
N ILE A 11 -9.59 -9.20 -0.77
CA ILE A 11 -8.57 -8.26 -1.27
C ILE A 11 -7.21 -8.94 -1.32
N GLN A 12 -6.67 -9.07 -2.53
CA GLN A 12 -5.37 -9.70 -2.79
C GLN A 12 -4.23 -8.69 -2.96
N CYS A 13 -4.54 -7.39 -3.10
CA CYS A 13 -3.57 -6.30 -3.19
C CYS A 13 -3.82 -5.28 -2.08
N VAL A 14 -3.17 -5.45 -0.94
CA VAL A 14 -3.29 -4.54 0.22
C VAL A 14 -2.11 -3.56 0.34
N THR A 15 -1.22 -3.52 -0.66
CA THR A 15 0.01 -2.73 -0.61
C THR A 15 -0.26 -1.24 -0.41
N HIS A 16 -1.34 -0.72 -1.01
CA HIS A 16 -1.78 0.67 -0.83
C HIS A 16 -2.28 0.98 0.58
N LEU A 17 -2.63 -0.03 1.39
CA LEU A 17 -2.99 0.18 2.81
C LEU A 17 -1.75 0.29 3.69
N VAL A 18 -0.72 -0.51 3.40
CA VAL A 18 0.46 -0.67 4.27
C VAL A 18 1.61 0.26 3.88
N MET A 19 1.81 0.50 2.58
CA MET A 19 2.90 1.35 2.07
C MET A 19 2.41 2.77 1.84
N LEU A 20 3.06 3.72 2.51
CA LEU A 20 2.77 5.14 2.38
C LEU A 20 2.98 5.65 0.94
N SER A 21 4.04 5.18 0.28
CA SER A 21 4.36 5.52 -1.11
C SER A 21 3.33 5.03 -2.14
N HIS A 22 2.45 4.12 -1.74
CA HIS A 22 1.47 3.48 -2.62
C HIS A 22 0.03 3.92 -2.31
N ARG A 23 -0.13 4.97 -1.49
CA ARG A 23 -1.42 5.59 -1.18
C ARG A 23 -1.77 6.63 -2.24
N SER A 24 -3.08 6.85 -2.44
CA SER A 24 -3.58 7.85 -3.41
C SER A 24 -3.12 9.28 -3.08
N CYS A 25 -2.97 9.59 -1.79
CA CYS A 25 -2.49 10.88 -1.30
C CYS A 25 -0.96 10.96 -1.18
N PHE A 26 -0.23 10.03 -1.79
CA PHE A 26 1.22 10.06 -1.73
C PHE A 26 1.78 11.29 -2.45
N ASP A 27 2.69 12.00 -1.79
CA ASP A 27 3.37 13.17 -2.33
C ASP A 27 4.89 13.00 -2.25
N PHE A 28 5.59 13.31 -3.34
CA PHE A 28 7.04 13.13 -3.43
C PHE A 28 7.83 14.08 -2.52
N HIS A 29 7.24 15.19 -2.06
CA HIS A 29 7.91 16.06 -1.09
C HIS A 29 8.13 15.36 0.25
N LEU A 30 7.33 14.34 0.59
CA LEU A 30 7.55 13.55 1.80
C LEU A 30 8.85 12.74 1.77
N PHE A 31 9.41 12.48 0.58
CA PHE A 31 10.71 11.83 0.39
C PHE A 31 11.79 12.80 -0.09
N ASN A 32 11.59 14.11 0.09
CA ASN A 32 12.55 15.13 -0.29
C ASN A 32 13.63 15.36 0.78
N ALA A 33 14.28 14.27 1.21
CA ALA A 33 15.47 14.29 2.06
C ALA A 33 16.76 14.10 1.22
N ARG A 34 16.75 14.67 0.00
CA ARG A 34 17.90 14.71 -0.90
C ARG A 34 18.95 15.69 -0.39
#